data_AF-A0A534RCJ9-F1
#
_entry.id   AF-A0A534RCJ9-F1
#
_cell.length_a   1.000
_cell.length_b   1.000
_cell.length_c   1.000
_cell.angle_alpha   90.00
_cell.angle_beta   90.00
_cell.angle_gamma   90.00
#
_symmetry.space_group_name_H-M   'P 1'
#
loop_
_entity.id
_entity.type
_entity.pdbx_description
1 polymer ?
#
loop_
_entity_poly.entity_id
_entity_poly.type
_entity_poly.pdbx_seq_one_letter_code
_entity_poly.pdbx_strand_id
1 'polypeptide(L)'
;MKRPHWSALPFSLAEFGLVLAISAITAEPASGQTADVAGTILNVLAPGQFGGLPFNTHTNDQIPLYDGLTPKFDAVTPADLTLFYKAESFGLGGASPERVENPPGRPGLTIQRDRYDVPHISGAARDDVMFGAGWVAAEDRGLLIEVLRGPGRIAALDAPGLDAFSLASSLRRFTPSVETEAFLNKQEALLKRRGRRGARVLGDIHAYVDGINAYNQSVGATTAPWTQADVLATASLIGAVFGRGGGDEAARSEILSALQLRLGSGAGRAVWDDLREQQDPEAPVSIDRSFPYGSTAASSSGNAVIDNGSAPAFRPAAASGHASNALLVSASRSATGHP
;
A
#
# COMPACT_ATOMS: atom_id res chain seq x y z
N MET A 1 43.43 -24.39 21.58
CA MET A 1 42.01 -24.75 21.48
C MET A 1 41.20 -23.92 22.48
N LYS A 2 40.67 -22.77 22.03
CA LYS A 2 39.67 -21.97 22.76
C LYS A 2 38.72 -21.41 21.69
N ARG A 3 37.42 -21.71 21.83
CA ARG A 3 36.35 -21.22 20.94
C ARG A 3 36.03 -19.76 21.31
N PRO A 4 35.88 -18.82 20.37
CA PRO A 4 35.34 -17.51 20.68
C PRO A 4 33.81 -17.56 20.66
N HIS A 5 33.21 -17.04 21.74
CA HIS A 5 31.79 -16.73 21.86
C HIS A 5 31.41 -15.63 20.87
N TRP A 6 30.35 -15.85 20.10
CA TRP A 6 29.66 -14.81 19.34
C TRP A 6 28.49 -14.31 20.17
N SER A 7 28.61 -13.12 20.75
CA SER A 7 27.48 -12.38 21.30
C SER A 7 26.70 -11.77 20.13
N ALA A 8 25.52 -12.32 19.84
CA ALA A 8 24.57 -11.73 18.92
C ALA A 8 24.05 -10.41 19.52
N LEU A 9 24.40 -9.29 18.87
CA LEU A 9 23.76 -8.01 19.13
C LEU A 9 22.39 -7.98 18.41
N PRO A 10 21.34 -7.45 19.03
CA PRO A 10 20.00 -7.40 18.45
C PRO A 10 19.93 -6.23 17.46
N PHE A 11 20.20 -6.49 16.18
CA PHE A 11 19.77 -5.56 15.12
C PHE A 11 18.26 -5.76 14.89
N SER A 12 17.47 -5.06 15.69
CA SER A 12 16.04 -4.90 15.46
C SER A 12 15.84 -3.92 14.30
N LEU A 13 15.58 -4.44 13.11
CA LEU A 13 15.05 -3.71 11.94
C LEU A 13 13.62 -3.14 12.17
N ALA A 14 13.10 -3.16 13.40
CA ALA A 14 11.72 -2.81 13.73
C ALA A 14 11.42 -1.30 13.87
N GLU A 15 12.32 -0.41 13.45
CA GLU A 15 12.11 1.05 13.62
C GLU A 15 11.87 1.85 12.33
N PHE A 16 11.87 1.22 11.15
CA PHE A 16 11.38 1.92 9.96
C PHE A 16 9.85 2.00 9.98
N GLY A 17 9.37 3.25 10.05
CA GLY A 17 7.98 3.62 10.30
C GLY A 17 7.01 2.94 9.34
N LEU A 18 6.24 2.01 9.90
CA LEU A 18 4.97 1.56 9.35
C LEU A 18 4.00 2.75 9.34
N VAL A 19 4.11 3.63 8.34
CA VAL A 19 3.01 4.50 7.93
C VAL A 19 2.04 3.60 7.17
N LEU A 20 1.28 2.86 7.97
CA LEU A 20 0.11 2.13 7.54
C LEU A 20 -0.88 3.21 7.07
N ALA A 21 -0.91 3.50 5.77
CA ALA A 21 -2.01 4.23 5.15
C ALA A 21 -3.25 3.32 5.09
N ILE A 22 -3.67 2.78 6.23
CA ILE A 22 -5.08 2.88 6.55
C ILE A 22 -5.25 4.37 6.71
N SER A 23 -6.08 5.01 5.89
CA SER A 23 -6.63 6.31 6.23
C SER A 23 -7.26 6.16 7.61
N ALA A 24 -6.46 6.32 8.66
CA ALA A 24 -6.92 6.57 9.99
C ALA A 24 -7.53 7.95 9.86
N ILE A 25 -8.77 7.98 9.40
CA ILE A 25 -9.67 9.08 9.63
C ILE A 25 -9.66 9.20 11.14
N THR A 26 -8.81 10.11 11.63
CA THR A 26 -9.00 10.70 12.93
C THR A 26 -10.42 11.24 12.84
N ALA A 27 -11.38 10.53 13.44
CA ALA A 27 -12.67 11.12 13.68
C ALA A 27 -12.38 12.15 14.75
N GLU A 28 -11.97 13.33 14.30
CA GLU A 28 -12.30 14.54 15.01
C GLU A 28 -13.82 14.51 15.20
N PRO A 29 -14.35 14.91 16.37
CA PRO A 29 -15.78 15.06 16.51
C PRO A 29 -16.24 15.91 15.33
N ALA A 30 -17.12 15.37 14.49
CA ALA A 30 -17.69 16.10 13.39
C ALA A 30 -18.38 17.33 13.99
N SER A 31 -17.69 18.47 14.00
CA SER A 31 -18.38 19.74 13.93
C SER A 31 -19.25 19.60 12.70
N GLY A 32 -20.57 19.79 12.81
CA GLY A 32 -21.53 19.62 11.73
C GLY A 32 -21.23 20.56 10.55
N GLN A 33 -20.19 20.26 9.79
CA GLN A 33 -19.93 20.80 8.48
C GLN A 33 -20.70 19.93 7.51
N THR A 34 -21.91 20.38 7.22
CA THR A 34 -22.75 19.88 6.14
C THR A 34 -22.29 20.38 4.77
N ALA A 35 -21.21 21.17 4.70
CA ALA A 35 -20.64 21.69 3.47
C ALA A 35 -19.31 20.99 3.18
N ASP A 36 -19.25 20.35 2.02
CA ASP A 36 -18.01 19.84 1.43
C ASP A 36 -16.99 20.98 1.31
N VAL A 37 -15.89 20.88 2.05
CA VAL A 37 -14.84 21.91 2.13
C VAL A 37 -13.87 21.83 0.96
N ALA A 38 -13.93 20.77 0.15
CA ALA A 38 -13.18 20.65 -1.08
C ALA A 38 -14.09 21.01 -2.25
N GLY A 39 -13.81 22.10 -2.95
CA GLY A 39 -14.71 22.68 -3.96
C GLY A 39 -15.46 21.67 -4.85
N THR A 40 -14.76 20.97 -5.75
CA THR A 40 -15.35 19.91 -6.57
C THR A 40 -14.48 18.66 -6.46
N ILE A 41 -14.97 17.64 -5.75
CA ILE A 41 -14.34 16.31 -5.74
C ILE A 41 -15.09 15.41 -6.73
N LEU A 42 -14.35 14.88 -7.69
CA LEU A 42 -14.86 13.99 -8.71
C LEU A 42 -14.09 12.67 -8.67
N ASN A 43 -14.77 11.55 -8.93
CA ASN A 43 -14.13 10.26 -9.11
C ASN A 43 -14.72 9.48 -10.29
N VAL A 44 -14.02 8.43 -10.67
CA VAL A 44 -14.49 7.38 -11.56
C VAL A 44 -13.71 6.14 -11.18
N LEU A 45 -14.39 5.01 -11.09
CA LEU A 45 -13.78 3.75 -10.71
C LEU A 45 -14.00 2.73 -11.83
N ALA A 46 -13.27 2.89 -12.94
CA ALA A 46 -13.33 1.90 -14.01
C ALA A 46 -12.77 0.56 -13.50
N PRO A 47 -13.47 -0.58 -13.74
CA PRO A 47 -14.64 -0.70 -14.61
C PRO A 47 -15.99 -0.30 -13.97
N GLY A 48 -16.15 -0.45 -12.67
CA GLY A 48 -17.34 -0.06 -11.91
C GLY A 48 -17.12 -0.25 -10.40
N GLN A 49 -18.12 0.07 -9.59
CA GLN A 49 -18.02 -0.09 -8.13
C GLN A 49 -18.01 -1.56 -7.72
N PHE A 50 -18.89 -2.37 -8.34
CA PHE A 50 -19.14 -3.74 -7.94
C PHE A 50 -18.17 -4.71 -8.61
N GLY A 51 -17.21 -5.22 -7.83
CA GLY A 51 -16.23 -6.23 -8.24
C GLY A 51 -16.56 -7.65 -7.78
N GLY A 52 -17.80 -7.89 -7.32
CA GLY A 52 -18.27 -9.18 -6.81
C GLY A 52 -18.73 -10.15 -7.91
N LEU A 53 -19.17 -11.34 -7.49
CA LEU A 53 -19.77 -12.35 -8.37
C LEU A 53 -21.15 -12.78 -7.81
N PRO A 54 -22.16 -13.02 -8.68
CA PRO A 54 -22.14 -12.81 -10.13
C PRO A 54 -22.08 -11.31 -10.50
N PHE A 55 -21.55 -10.98 -11.68
CA PHE A 55 -21.51 -9.59 -12.15
C PHE A 55 -22.91 -8.98 -12.25
N ASN A 56 -22.99 -7.67 -12.05
CA ASN A 56 -24.22 -6.90 -12.13
C ASN A 56 -24.04 -5.68 -13.05
N THR A 57 -25.06 -4.82 -13.12
CA THR A 57 -25.05 -3.59 -13.92
C THR A 57 -23.90 -2.65 -13.54
N HIS A 58 -23.46 -2.65 -12.28
CA HIS A 58 -22.44 -1.75 -11.74
C HIS A 58 -21.02 -2.34 -11.75
N THR A 59 -20.83 -3.46 -12.46
CA THR A 59 -19.49 -4.03 -12.68
C THR A 59 -18.69 -3.23 -13.70
N ASN A 60 -19.34 -2.68 -14.74
CA ASN A 60 -18.68 -2.04 -15.89
C ASN A 60 -19.29 -0.68 -16.30
N ASP A 61 -20.25 -0.16 -15.53
CA ASP A 61 -21.01 1.05 -15.88
C ASP A 61 -20.20 2.35 -15.83
N GLN A 62 -18.98 2.31 -15.29
CA GLN A 62 -18.08 3.46 -15.21
C GLN A 62 -16.99 3.45 -16.30
N ILE A 63 -16.88 2.39 -17.11
CA ILE A 63 -15.98 2.36 -18.27
C ILE A 63 -16.30 3.51 -19.25
N PRO A 64 -17.57 3.74 -19.68
CA PRO A 64 -17.84 4.80 -20.65
C PRO A 64 -17.55 6.21 -20.13
N LEU A 65 -17.60 6.40 -18.81
CA LEU A 65 -17.22 7.67 -18.18
C LEU A 65 -15.73 7.92 -18.38
N TYR A 66 -14.87 6.96 -18.03
CA TYR A 66 -13.42 7.06 -18.22
C TYR A 66 -13.03 7.14 -19.71
N ASP A 67 -13.60 6.27 -20.54
CA ASP A 67 -13.30 6.21 -21.98
C ASP A 67 -13.66 7.51 -22.71
N GLY A 68 -14.66 8.24 -22.24
CA GLY A 68 -15.08 9.51 -22.84
C GLY A 68 -14.04 10.63 -22.79
N LEU A 69 -13.05 10.54 -21.88
CA LEU A 69 -11.91 11.46 -21.83
C LEU A 69 -10.83 11.11 -22.86
N THR A 70 -10.71 9.84 -23.25
CA THR A 70 -9.63 9.36 -24.13
C THR A 70 -9.56 10.12 -25.47
N PRO A 71 -10.69 10.36 -26.18
CA PRO A 71 -10.66 11.14 -27.42
C PRO A 71 -10.29 12.62 -27.24
N LYS A 72 -10.36 13.17 -26.02
CA LYS A 72 -10.07 14.58 -25.74
C LYS A 72 -8.57 14.86 -25.62
N PHE A 73 -7.78 13.87 -25.20
CA PHE A 73 -6.34 13.99 -24.99
C PHE A 73 -5.95 15.27 -24.20
N ASP A 74 -5.30 16.24 -24.84
CA ASP A 74 -4.87 17.52 -24.24
C ASP A 74 -5.92 18.63 -24.33
N ALA A 75 -7.10 18.34 -24.89
CA ALA A 75 -8.23 19.25 -25.03
C ALA A 75 -9.34 19.04 -23.98
N VAL A 76 -9.01 18.50 -22.80
CA VAL A 76 -9.95 18.33 -21.68
C VAL A 76 -10.30 19.70 -21.08
N THR A 77 -11.59 20.01 -21.02
CA THR A 77 -12.13 21.23 -20.39
C THR A 77 -12.72 20.94 -19.01
N PRO A 78 -12.91 21.96 -18.14
CA PRO A 78 -13.60 21.77 -16.87
C PRO A 78 -15.01 21.17 -17.01
N ALA A 79 -15.72 21.46 -18.10
CA ALA A 79 -17.04 20.88 -18.36
C ALA A 79 -16.98 19.36 -18.64
N ASP A 80 -15.94 18.91 -19.33
CA ASP A 80 -15.70 17.49 -19.60
C ASP A 80 -15.53 16.70 -18.28
N LEU A 81 -14.95 17.31 -17.24
CA LEU A 81 -14.78 16.66 -15.94
C LEU A 81 -16.14 16.30 -15.31
N THR A 82 -17.12 17.19 -15.37
CA THR A 82 -18.47 16.93 -14.82
C THR A 82 -19.33 16.00 -15.69
N LEU A 83 -18.88 15.71 -16.91
CA LEU A 83 -19.52 14.75 -17.83
C LEU A 83 -18.94 13.34 -17.66
N PHE A 84 -17.63 13.24 -17.47
CA PHE A 84 -16.87 11.99 -17.50
C PHE A 84 -16.38 11.51 -16.13
N TYR A 85 -16.62 12.29 -15.07
CA TYR A 85 -16.49 11.84 -13.69
C TYR A 85 -17.82 12.01 -12.96
N LYS A 86 -18.02 11.20 -11.92
CA LYS A 86 -19.14 11.33 -10.98
C LYS A 86 -18.68 12.09 -9.72
N ALA A 87 -19.63 12.68 -9.00
CA ALA A 87 -19.32 13.37 -7.75
C ALA A 87 -18.88 12.37 -6.68
N GLU A 88 -17.86 12.74 -5.90
CA GLU A 88 -17.42 11.99 -4.72
C GLU A 88 -17.82 12.73 -3.45
N SER A 89 -19.13 12.81 -3.21
CA SER A 89 -19.69 13.54 -2.08
C SER A 89 -19.78 12.68 -0.82
N PHE A 90 -19.70 13.32 0.35
CA PHE A 90 -20.18 12.70 1.58
C PHE A 90 -21.71 12.58 1.54
N GLY A 91 -22.20 11.34 1.60
CA GLY A 91 -23.61 11.03 1.36
C GLY A 91 -24.04 11.27 -0.09
N LEU A 92 -25.34 11.23 -0.34
CA LEU A 92 -25.91 11.25 -1.70
C LEU A 92 -26.08 12.65 -2.32
N GLY A 93 -25.66 13.71 -1.64
CA GLY A 93 -25.80 15.09 -2.17
C GLY A 93 -27.25 15.50 -2.49
N GLY A 94 -28.23 14.91 -1.83
CA GLY A 94 -29.67 15.13 -2.07
C GLY A 94 -30.31 14.19 -3.11
N ALA A 95 -29.53 13.32 -3.76
CA ALA A 95 -30.08 12.24 -4.57
C ALA A 95 -30.74 11.16 -3.69
N SER A 96 -31.69 10.43 -4.28
CA SER A 96 -32.26 9.24 -3.65
C SER A 96 -31.32 8.05 -3.78
N PRO A 97 -31.24 7.17 -2.76
CA PRO A 97 -30.47 5.93 -2.87
C PRO A 97 -31.11 5.01 -3.91
N GLU A 98 -30.28 4.29 -4.65
CA GLU A 98 -30.73 3.16 -5.49
C GLU A 98 -30.99 1.92 -4.61
N ARG A 99 -30.11 1.69 -3.62
CA ARG A 99 -30.26 0.62 -2.63
C ARG A 99 -29.99 1.14 -1.22
N VAL A 100 -30.73 0.61 -0.25
CA VAL A 100 -30.48 0.85 1.18
C VAL A 100 -30.32 -0.50 1.86
N GLU A 101 -29.26 -0.65 2.64
CA GLU A 101 -28.95 -1.85 3.39
C GLU A 101 -28.87 -1.55 4.89
N ASN A 102 -29.38 -2.50 5.67
CA ASN A 102 -29.35 -2.46 7.13
C ASN A 102 -28.77 -3.78 7.62
N PRO A 103 -27.44 -3.87 7.82
CA PRO A 103 -26.80 -5.10 8.24
C PRO A 103 -27.42 -5.68 9.54
N PRO A 104 -27.65 -7.00 9.62
CA PRO A 104 -28.32 -7.62 10.77
C PRO A 104 -27.59 -7.34 12.08
N GLY A 105 -28.36 -7.07 13.14
CA GLY A 105 -27.81 -6.83 14.48
C GLY A 105 -27.14 -5.46 14.68
N ARG A 106 -27.22 -4.55 13.69
CA ARG A 106 -26.63 -3.20 13.74
C ARG A 106 -27.69 -2.12 13.49
N PRO A 107 -28.62 -1.87 14.42
CA PRO A 107 -29.69 -0.87 14.21
C PRO A 107 -29.19 0.57 14.10
N GLY A 108 -27.96 0.85 14.52
CA GLY A 108 -27.30 2.15 14.36
C GLY A 108 -26.61 2.35 13.01
N LEU A 109 -26.61 1.36 12.12
CA LEU A 109 -25.91 1.37 10.83
C LEU A 109 -26.90 1.43 9.66
N THR A 110 -26.65 2.33 8.72
CA THR A 110 -27.32 2.40 7.43
C THR A 110 -26.29 2.55 6.33
N ILE A 111 -26.41 1.75 5.28
CA ILE A 111 -25.60 1.85 4.08
C ILE A 111 -26.54 2.26 2.95
N GLN A 112 -26.29 3.42 2.34
CA GLN A 112 -27.02 3.91 1.18
C GLN A 112 -26.12 3.81 -0.03
N ARG A 113 -26.61 3.24 -1.14
CA ARG A 113 -25.85 3.13 -2.37
C ARG A 113 -26.38 4.09 -3.42
N ASP A 114 -25.47 4.84 -4.02
CA ASP A 114 -25.80 5.77 -5.10
C ASP A 114 -26.13 5.01 -6.40
N ARG A 115 -26.40 5.77 -7.47
CA ARG A 115 -26.75 5.22 -8.79
C ARG A 115 -25.62 4.45 -9.51
N TYR A 116 -24.42 4.44 -8.93
CA TYR A 116 -23.24 3.71 -9.40
C TYR A 116 -22.83 2.63 -8.38
N ASP A 117 -23.74 2.27 -7.47
CA ASP A 117 -23.58 1.32 -6.37
C ASP A 117 -22.57 1.72 -5.29
N VAL A 118 -22.09 2.98 -5.28
CA VAL A 118 -21.08 3.44 -4.32
C VAL A 118 -21.69 3.53 -2.92
N PRO A 119 -21.10 2.85 -1.92
CA PRO A 119 -21.66 2.81 -0.58
C PRO A 119 -21.32 4.07 0.23
N HIS A 120 -22.37 4.71 0.74
CA HIS A 120 -22.31 5.78 1.73
C HIS A 120 -22.76 5.22 3.09
N ILE A 121 -21.81 5.15 4.02
CA ILE A 121 -21.98 4.47 5.31
C ILE A 121 -22.24 5.50 6.40
N SER A 122 -23.38 5.37 7.08
CA SER A 122 -23.74 6.19 8.24
C SER A 122 -23.94 5.31 9.47
N GLY A 123 -23.33 5.69 10.59
CA GLY A 123 -23.36 4.93 11.83
C GLY A 123 -23.56 5.83 13.05
N ALA A 124 -24.31 5.34 14.06
CA ALA A 124 -24.45 6.02 15.35
C ALA A 124 -23.15 6.03 16.17
N ALA A 125 -22.29 5.03 15.96
CA ALA A 125 -20.96 4.93 16.54
C ALA A 125 -19.89 4.68 15.46
N ARG A 126 -18.63 5.01 15.80
CA ARG A 126 -17.47 4.73 14.93
C ARG A 126 -17.37 3.26 14.54
N ASP A 127 -17.61 2.36 15.50
CA ASP A 127 -17.55 0.91 15.28
C ASP A 127 -18.64 0.44 14.31
N ASP A 128 -19.80 1.11 14.26
CA ASP A 128 -20.84 0.81 13.26
C ASP A 128 -20.38 1.19 11.85
N VAL A 129 -19.69 2.33 11.70
CA VAL A 129 -19.12 2.76 10.41
C VAL A 129 -18.01 1.81 9.96
N MET A 130 -17.11 1.41 10.86
CA MET A 130 -16.05 0.45 10.53
C MET A 130 -16.61 -0.93 10.19
N PHE A 131 -17.63 -1.39 10.91
CA PHE A 131 -18.38 -2.59 10.54
C PHE A 131 -19.00 -2.47 9.15
N GLY A 132 -19.68 -1.36 8.86
CA GLY A 132 -20.24 -1.09 7.53
C GLY A 132 -19.18 -1.10 6.44
N ALA A 133 -17.99 -0.57 6.71
CA ALA A 133 -16.88 -0.57 5.76
C ALA A 133 -16.40 -1.99 5.46
N GLY A 134 -16.32 -2.85 6.48
CA GLY A 134 -16.01 -4.27 6.29
C GLY A 134 -17.09 -5.02 5.51
N TRP A 135 -18.37 -4.74 5.82
CA TRP A 135 -19.52 -5.33 5.14
C TRP A 135 -19.48 -5.06 3.63
N VAL A 136 -19.38 -3.80 3.23
CA VAL A 136 -19.37 -3.42 1.80
C VAL A 136 -18.08 -3.83 1.09
N ALA A 137 -16.95 -3.91 1.81
CA ALA A 137 -15.71 -4.44 1.23
C ALA A 137 -15.84 -5.93 0.87
N ALA A 138 -16.51 -6.71 1.72
CA ALA A 138 -16.79 -8.12 1.42
C ALA A 138 -17.82 -8.29 0.30
N GLU A 139 -18.85 -7.43 0.26
CA GLU A 139 -19.85 -7.43 -0.81
C GLU A 139 -19.26 -7.05 -2.17
N ASP A 140 -18.57 -5.92 -2.23
CA ASP A 140 -18.12 -5.35 -3.50
C ASP A 140 -16.81 -5.95 -3.97
N ARG A 141 -15.97 -6.45 -3.05
CA ARG A 141 -14.58 -6.88 -3.33
C ARG A 141 -14.21 -8.21 -2.67
N GLY A 142 -15.17 -9.02 -2.24
CA GLY A 142 -14.94 -10.28 -1.53
C GLY A 142 -13.91 -11.20 -2.20
N LEU A 143 -14.05 -11.44 -3.51
CA LEU A 143 -13.09 -12.27 -4.25
C LEU A 143 -11.68 -11.69 -4.23
N LEU A 144 -11.55 -10.38 -4.45
CA LEU A 144 -10.27 -9.68 -4.45
C LEU A 144 -9.60 -9.82 -3.09
N ILE A 145 -10.29 -9.44 -2.01
CA ILE A 145 -9.69 -9.45 -0.66
C ILE A 145 -9.29 -10.86 -0.23
N GLU A 146 -10.04 -11.91 -0.62
CA GLU A 146 -9.68 -13.30 -0.35
C GLU A 146 -8.40 -13.73 -1.08
N VAL A 147 -8.23 -13.33 -2.34
CA VAL A 147 -7.02 -13.61 -3.13
C VAL A 147 -5.79 -12.94 -2.50
N LEU A 148 -5.94 -11.76 -1.91
CA LEU A 148 -4.83 -11.00 -1.32
C LEU A 148 -4.34 -11.55 0.04
N ARG A 149 -5.11 -12.42 0.72
CA ARG A 149 -4.75 -12.94 2.06
C ARG A 149 -3.37 -13.59 2.10
N GLY A 150 -3.07 -14.44 1.13
CA GLY A 150 -1.77 -15.10 1.00
C GLY A 150 -0.67 -14.09 0.69
N PRO A 151 -0.69 -13.44 -0.49
CA PRO A 151 0.27 -12.42 -0.88
C PRO A 151 0.59 -11.38 0.20
N GLY A 152 -0.41 -10.91 0.96
CA GLY A 152 -0.19 -9.98 2.07
C GLY A 152 0.70 -10.53 3.18
N ARG A 153 0.68 -11.83 3.43
CA ARG A 153 1.60 -12.47 4.39
C ARG A 153 3.02 -12.55 3.86
N ILE A 154 3.20 -12.80 2.56
CA ILE A 154 4.53 -12.73 1.93
C ILE A 154 5.09 -11.32 2.05
N ALA A 155 4.26 -10.30 1.76
CA ALA A 155 4.63 -8.91 1.92
C ALA A 155 4.99 -8.57 3.37
N ALA A 156 4.20 -9.02 4.34
CA ALA A 156 4.45 -8.76 5.76
C ALA A 156 5.75 -9.41 6.28
N LEU A 157 6.12 -10.58 5.74
CA LEU A 157 7.36 -11.27 6.09
C LEU A 157 8.59 -10.72 5.38
N ASP A 158 8.41 -9.88 4.35
CA ASP A 158 9.47 -9.45 3.44
C ASP A 158 10.31 -10.64 2.94
N ALA A 159 9.63 -11.68 2.47
CA ALA A 159 10.27 -12.95 2.12
C ALA A 159 11.28 -12.76 0.96
N PRO A 160 12.58 -13.05 1.16
CA PRO A 160 13.60 -12.78 0.15
C PRO A 160 13.33 -13.51 -1.17
N GLY A 161 13.41 -12.78 -2.29
CA GLY A 161 13.28 -13.33 -3.64
C GLY A 161 11.84 -13.65 -4.07
N LEU A 162 10.83 -13.35 -3.23
CA LEU A 162 9.43 -13.45 -3.61
C LEU A 162 8.83 -12.07 -3.82
N ASP A 163 8.16 -11.89 -4.95
CA ASP A 163 7.36 -10.69 -5.21
C ASP A 163 5.90 -10.94 -4.86
N ALA A 164 5.44 -10.32 -3.78
CA ALA A 164 4.08 -10.48 -3.29
C ALA A 164 3.03 -10.01 -4.32
N PHE A 165 3.34 -8.99 -5.13
CA PHE A 165 2.41 -8.50 -6.15
C PHE A 165 2.25 -9.48 -7.32
N SER A 166 3.34 -10.05 -7.82
CA SER A 166 3.31 -11.14 -8.80
C SER A 166 2.52 -12.34 -8.29
N LEU A 167 2.64 -12.66 -6.99
CA LEU A 167 1.84 -13.73 -6.38
C LEU A 167 0.35 -13.37 -6.34
N ALA A 168 -0.02 -12.14 -6.00
CA ALA A 168 -1.41 -11.66 -6.05
C ALA A 168 -2.02 -11.78 -7.45
N SER A 169 -1.28 -11.34 -8.47
CA SER A 169 -1.70 -11.44 -9.87
C SER A 169 -1.83 -12.88 -10.38
N SER A 170 -1.13 -13.84 -9.75
CA SER A 170 -1.19 -15.25 -10.13
C SER A 170 -2.43 -16.00 -9.63
N LEU A 171 -3.22 -15.39 -8.74
CA LEU A 171 -4.37 -16.00 -8.05
C LEU A 171 -4.04 -17.28 -7.26
N ARG A 172 -2.75 -17.56 -7.02
CA ARG A 172 -2.32 -18.75 -6.27
C ARG A 172 -2.61 -18.57 -4.79
N ARG A 173 -3.20 -19.61 -4.21
CA ARG A 173 -3.44 -19.71 -2.76
C ARG A 173 -2.38 -20.61 -2.14
N PHE A 174 -1.97 -20.26 -0.92
CA PHE A 174 -1.08 -21.08 -0.11
C PHE A 174 -1.49 -20.97 1.35
N THR A 175 -1.17 -21.98 2.13
CA THR A 175 -1.46 -22.01 3.56
C THR A 175 -0.26 -21.42 4.32
N PRO A 176 -0.45 -20.32 5.06
CA PRO A 176 0.62 -19.74 5.90
C PRO A 176 1.01 -20.69 7.03
N SER A 177 2.26 -20.61 7.48
CA SER A 177 2.71 -21.36 8.64
C SER A 177 2.19 -20.74 9.95
N VAL A 178 2.17 -21.53 11.03
CA VAL A 178 1.79 -21.03 12.36
C VAL A 178 2.72 -19.90 12.82
N GLU A 179 4.00 -19.95 12.45
CA GLU A 179 4.99 -18.91 12.75
C GLU A 179 4.68 -17.61 12.02
N THR A 180 4.15 -17.70 10.79
CA THR A 180 3.70 -16.53 10.01
C THR A 180 2.55 -15.82 10.72
N GLU A 181 1.55 -16.59 11.16
CA GLU A 181 0.43 -16.05 11.92
C GLU A 181 0.87 -15.48 13.28
N ALA A 182 1.79 -16.16 13.98
CA ALA A 182 2.35 -15.66 15.21
C ALA A 182 3.14 -14.35 15.01
N PHE A 183 3.84 -14.19 13.88
CA PHE A 183 4.53 -12.95 13.53
C PHE A 183 3.55 -11.78 13.32
N LEU A 184 2.45 -12.01 12.59
CA LEU A 184 1.43 -10.99 12.36
C LEU A 184 0.69 -10.60 13.65
N ASN A 185 0.34 -11.59 14.47
CA ASN A 185 -0.35 -11.32 15.73
C ASN A 185 0.50 -10.52 16.72
N LYS A 186 1.84 -10.64 16.67
CA LYS A 186 2.74 -9.82 17.51
C LYS A 186 2.66 -8.32 17.22
N GLN A 187 2.18 -7.91 16.03
CA GLN A 187 2.07 -6.49 15.68
C GLN A 187 1.02 -5.76 16.55
N GLU A 188 0.05 -6.47 17.12
CA GLU A 188 -0.94 -5.91 18.04
C GLU A 188 -0.27 -5.17 19.21
N ALA A 189 0.81 -5.74 19.76
CA ALA A 189 1.55 -5.14 20.86
C ALA A 189 2.23 -3.82 20.44
N LEU A 190 2.65 -3.69 19.18
CA LEU A 190 3.19 -2.43 18.65
C LEU A 190 2.11 -1.36 18.57
N LEU A 191 0.90 -1.72 18.13
CA LEU A 191 -0.24 -0.81 18.13
C LEU A 191 -0.59 -0.39 19.56
N LYS A 192 -0.72 -1.33 20.50
CA LYS A 192 -1.00 -1.01 21.92
C LYS A 192 0.01 -0.05 22.53
N ARG A 193 1.30 -0.15 22.18
CA ARG A 193 2.35 0.78 22.64
C ARG A 193 2.12 2.23 22.18
N ARG A 194 1.30 2.48 21.17
CA ARG A 194 0.86 3.83 20.75
C ARG A 194 -0.27 4.41 21.63
N GLY A 195 -0.61 3.76 22.74
CA GLY A 195 -1.57 4.24 23.73
C GLY A 195 -3.00 4.28 23.18
N ARG A 196 -3.76 5.33 23.54
CA ARG A 196 -5.18 5.47 23.17
C ARG A 196 -5.42 5.45 21.65
N ARG A 197 -4.49 5.99 20.86
CA ARG A 197 -4.60 5.97 19.38
C ARG A 197 -4.49 4.55 18.84
N GLY A 198 -3.52 3.78 19.33
CA GLY A 198 -3.35 2.39 18.93
C GLY A 198 -4.51 1.49 19.35
N ALA A 199 -5.04 1.68 20.57
CA ALA A 199 -6.23 0.97 21.01
C ALA A 199 -7.45 1.25 20.12
N ARG A 200 -7.62 2.50 19.65
CA ARG A 200 -8.68 2.86 18.71
C ARG A 200 -8.51 2.16 17.36
N VAL A 201 -7.29 2.15 16.80
CA VAL A 201 -7.01 1.45 15.54
C VAL A 201 -7.30 -0.05 15.66
N LEU A 202 -6.97 -0.68 16.79
CA LEU A 202 -7.30 -2.08 17.02
C LEU A 202 -8.82 -2.31 17.07
N GLY A 203 -9.57 -1.42 17.75
CA GLY A 203 -11.04 -1.46 17.76
C GLY A 203 -11.63 -1.32 16.35
N ASP A 204 -11.10 -0.38 15.56
CA ASP A 204 -11.51 -0.18 14.16
C ASP A 204 -11.26 -1.43 13.31
N ILE A 205 -10.10 -2.08 13.45
CA ILE A 205 -9.78 -3.33 12.73
C ILE A 205 -10.74 -4.44 13.13
N HIS A 206 -11.04 -4.61 14.41
CA HIS A 206 -11.98 -5.63 14.87
C HIS A 206 -13.38 -5.39 14.31
N ALA A 207 -13.90 -4.16 14.39
CA ALA A 207 -15.20 -3.83 13.83
C ALA A 207 -15.26 -4.07 12.31
N TYR A 208 -14.21 -3.71 11.57
CA TYR A 208 -14.08 -3.99 10.13
C TYR A 208 -14.09 -5.50 9.82
N VAL A 209 -13.33 -6.29 10.58
CA VAL A 209 -13.29 -7.75 10.45
C VAL A 209 -14.66 -8.37 10.76
N ASP A 210 -15.35 -7.89 11.80
CA ASP A 210 -16.70 -8.32 12.15
C ASP A 210 -17.69 -8.04 11.00
N GLY A 211 -17.55 -6.90 10.32
CA GLY A 211 -18.34 -6.54 9.15
C GLY A 211 -18.15 -7.50 7.98
N ILE A 212 -16.89 -7.82 7.64
CA ILE A 212 -16.56 -8.81 6.60
C ILE A 212 -17.18 -10.16 6.94
N ASN A 213 -16.97 -10.63 8.18
CA ASN A 213 -17.42 -11.94 8.62
C ASN A 213 -18.95 -12.03 8.64
N ALA A 214 -19.65 -10.96 9.05
CA ALA A 214 -21.10 -10.91 9.04
C ALA A 214 -21.67 -10.96 7.62
N TYR A 215 -21.08 -10.23 6.67
CA TYR A 215 -21.49 -10.31 5.26
C TYR A 215 -21.28 -11.73 4.73
N ASN A 216 -20.08 -12.30 4.90
CA ASN A 216 -19.74 -13.65 4.48
C ASN A 216 -20.71 -14.69 5.05
N GLN A 217 -21.07 -14.57 6.34
CA GLN A 217 -22.07 -15.43 6.96
C GLN A 217 -23.46 -15.25 6.33
N SER A 218 -23.87 -14.01 6.04
CA SER A 218 -25.20 -13.72 5.47
C SER A 218 -25.41 -14.33 4.09
N VAL A 219 -24.34 -14.47 3.29
CA VAL A 219 -24.37 -15.10 1.96
C VAL A 219 -23.96 -16.58 1.98
N GLY A 220 -23.70 -17.15 3.16
CA GLY A 220 -23.31 -18.56 3.30
C GLY A 220 -21.93 -18.88 2.71
N ALA A 221 -21.00 -17.92 2.72
CA ALA A 221 -19.64 -18.14 2.25
C ALA A 221 -18.94 -19.21 3.09
N THR A 222 -18.13 -20.05 2.42
CA THR A 222 -17.38 -21.14 3.05
C THR A 222 -15.92 -20.78 3.31
N THR A 223 -15.55 -19.52 3.09
CA THR A 223 -14.21 -19.01 3.38
C THR A 223 -13.95 -19.01 4.88
N ALA A 224 -12.68 -19.17 5.25
CA ALA A 224 -12.29 -19.05 6.66
C ALA A 224 -12.58 -17.62 7.13
N PRO A 225 -13.10 -17.42 8.36
CA PRO A 225 -13.32 -16.09 8.91
C PRO A 225 -12.07 -15.22 8.80
N TRP A 226 -12.29 -13.95 8.51
CA TRP A 226 -11.26 -12.92 8.57
C TRP A 226 -10.83 -12.68 10.00
N THR A 227 -9.58 -12.26 10.14
CA THR A 227 -8.93 -11.95 11.41
C THR A 227 -8.16 -10.63 11.29
N GLN A 228 -7.73 -10.08 12.43
CA GLN A 228 -6.80 -8.95 12.45
C GLN A 228 -5.53 -9.21 11.63
N ALA A 229 -5.01 -10.45 11.66
CA ALA A 229 -3.82 -10.82 10.90
C ALA A 229 -4.02 -10.65 9.39
N ASP A 230 -5.22 -10.92 8.87
CA ASP A 230 -5.55 -10.72 7.46
C ASP A 230 -5.53 -9.24 7.06
N VAL A 231 -6.02 -8.35 7.94
CA VAL A 231 -5.97 -6.89 7.72
C VAL A 231 -4.53 -6.39 7.73
N LEU A 232 -3.73 -6.81 8.72
CA LEU A 232 -2.32 -6.43 8.82
C LEU A 232 -1.49 -6.94 7.63
N ALA A 233 -1.74 -8.17 7.19
CA ALA A 233 -1.13 -8.76 6.02
C ALA A 233 -1.49 -7.99 4.74
N THR A 234 -2.78 -7.74 4.51
CA THR A 234 -3.25 -7.03 3.31
C THR A 234 -2.71 -5.60 3.27
N ALA A 235 -2.65 -4.92 4.40
CA ALA A 235 -2.05 -3.59 4.46
C ALA A 235 -0.53 -3.60 4.19
N SER A 236 0.18 -4.66 4.61
CA SER A 236 1.59 -4.85 4.29
C SER A 236 1.81 -5.00 2.78
N LEU A 237 0.88 -5.65 2.07
CA LEU A 237 0.93 -5.74 0.60
C LEU A 237 0.86 -4.37 -0.07
N ILE A 238 -0.09 -3.53 0.35
CA ILE A 238 -0.24 -2.18 -0.18
C ILE A 238 1.04 -1.36 0.10
N GLY A 239 1.57 -1.45 1.33
CA GLY A 239 2.83 -0.81 1.71
C GLY A 239 4.03 -1.30 0.89
N ALA A 240 4.12 -2.60 0.63
CA ALA A 240 5.21 -3.19 -0.14
C ALA A 240 5.18 -2.81 -1.64
N VAL A 241 4.02 -2.44 -2.18
CA VAL A 241 3.88 -2.03 -3.58
C VAL A 241 4.02 -0.52 -3.74
N PHE A 242 3.27 0.27 -2.97
CA PHE A 242 3.16 1.72 -3.16
C PHE A 242 4.02 2.55 -2.19
N GLY A 243 4.50 1.94 -1.11
CA GLY A 243 5.41 2.56 -0.15
C GLY A 243 6.89 2.19 -0.40
N ARG A 244 7.18 1.40 -1.43
CA ARG A 244 8.55 0.97 -1.75
C ARG A 244 9.35 2.14 -2.34
N GLY A 245 10.38 2.55 -1.61
CA GLY A 245 11.44 3.43 -2.10
C GLY A 245 12.80 2.86 -1.70
N GLY A 246 13.76 2.83 -2.63
CA GLY A 246 15.09 2.25 -2.39
C GLY A 246 15.16 0.73 -2.67
N GLY A 247 16.09 0.04 -2.00
CA GLY A 247 16.32 -1.40 -2.16
C GLY A 247 17.41 -1.79 -3.18
N ASP A 248 18.14 -0.80 -3.68
CA ASP A 248 19.27 -0.98 -4.61
C ASP A 248 20.63 -0.77 -3.93
N GLU A 249 20.67 -0.72 -2.59
CA GLU A 249 21.89 -0.39 -1.84
C GLU A 249 23.01 -1.40 -2.10
N ALA A 250 22.67 -2.67 -2.29
CA ALA A 250 23.64 -3.71 -2.58
C ALA A 250 24.30 -3.52 -3.96
N ALA A 251 23.52 -3.33 -5.03
CA ALA A 251 24.08 -3.11 -6.36
C ALA A 251 24.81 -1.76 -6.45
N ARG A 252 24.28 -0.72 -5.81
CA ARG A 252 24.94 0.59 -5.67
C ARG A 252 26.28 0.49 -4.94
N SER A 253 26.36 -0.36 -3.93
CA SER A 253 27.62 -0.62 -3.25
C SER A 253 28.64 -1.35 -4.15
N GLU A 254 28.20 -2.29 -4.98
CA GLU A 254 29.08 -2.97 -5.95
C GLU A 254 29.61 -2.00 -7.02
N ILE A 255 28.81 -1.01 -7.43
CA ILE A 255 29.26 0.06 -8.34
C ILE A 255 30.33 0.91 -7.69
N LEU A 256 30.14 1.32 -6.43
CA LEU A 256 31.17 2.01 -5.66
C LEU A 256 32.46 1.17 -5.60
N SER A 257 32.35 -0.14 -5.33
CA SER A 257 33.49 -1.05 -5.35
C SER A 257 34.19 -1.08 -6.72
N ALA A 258 33.44 -1.19 -7.82
CA ALA A 258 33.98 -1.21 -9.17
C ALA A 258 34.72 0.10 -9.54
N LEU A 259 34.15 1.25 -9.15
CA LEU A 259 34.77 2.56 -9.33
C LEU A 259 36.05 2.69 -8.51
N GLN A 260 36.06 2.23 -7.26
CA GLN A 260 37.24 2.24 -6.40
C GLN A 260 38.35 1.31 -6.90
N LEU A 261 38.00 0.13 -7.44
CA LEU A 261 38.96 -0.79 -8.05
C LEU A 261 39.60 -0.20 -9.31
N ARG A 262 38.84 0.54 -10.12
CA ARG A 262 39.32 1.09 -11.39
C ARG A 262 40.06 2.42 -11.25
N LEU A 263 39.58 3.30 -10.37
CA LEU A 263 40.05 4.69 -10.26
C LEU A 263 40.84 4.96 -8.98
N GLY A 264 40.90 3.99 -8.06
CA GLY A 264 41.41 4.17 -6.71
C GLY A 264 40.33 4.72 -5.76
N SER A 265 40.59 4.62 -4.45
CA SER A 265 39.60 4.90 -3.39
C SER A 265 39.01 6.31 -3.45
N GLY A 266 39.85 7.33 -3.61
CA GLY A 266 39.44 8.73 -3.63
C GLY A 266 38.67 9.11 -4.90
N ALA A 267 39.25 8.86 -6.07
CA ALA A 267 38.62 9.21 -7.35
C ALA A 267 37.36 8.36 -7.61
N GLY A 268 37.38 7.07 -7.25
CA GLY A 268 36.20 6.21 -7.36
C GLY A 268 35.04 6.69 -6.48
N ARG A 269 35.34 7.18 -5.26
CA ARG A 269 34.34 7.79 -4.38
C ARG A 269 33.79 9.11 -4.96
N ALA A 270 34.65 9.95 -5.52
CA ALA A 270 34.22 11.22 -6.13
C ALA A 270 33.25 10.99 -7.30
N VAL A 271 33.58 10.05 -8.20
CA VAL A 271 32.69 9.67 -9.32
C VAL A 271 31.38 9.06 -8.81
N TRP A 272 31.44 8.23 -7.78
CA TRP A 272 30.23 7.69 -7.15
C TRP A 272 29.34 8.80 -6.56
N ASP A 273 29.93 9.77 -5.85
CA ASP A 273 29.19 10.87 -5.24
C ASP A 273 28.54 11.79 -6.27
N ASP A 274 29.17 11.96 -7.43
CA ASP A 274 28.63 12.68 -8.59
C ASP A 274 27.45 11.91 -9.22
N LEU A 275 27.67 10.65 -9.60
CA LEU A 275 26.67 9.84 -10.31
C LEU A 275 25.46 9.44 -9.46
N ARG A 276 25.57 9.40 -8.13
CA ARG A 276 24.46 8.97 -7.27
C ARG A 276 23.40 10.05 -7.06
N GLU A 277 23.66 11.28 -7.50
CA GLU A 277 22.74 12.43 -7.52
C GLU A 277 21.94 12.57 -6.21
N GLN A 278 22.61 12.46 -5.05
CA GLN A 278 21.89 12.34 -3.76
C GLN A 278 20.95 13.51 -3.49
N GLN A 279 21.39 14.72 -3.82
CA GLN A 279 20.63 15.96 -3.69
C GLN A 279 21.02 16.88 -4.85
N ASP A 280 20.29 16.77 -5.96
CA ASP A 280 20.44 17.69 -7.09
C ASP A 280 19.75 19.03 -6.78
N PRO A 281 20.47 20.17 -6.73
CA PRO A 281 19.89 21.48 -6.50
C PRO A 281 18.97 21.98 -7.63
N GLU A 282 19.05 21.39 -8.83
CA GLU A 282 18.18 21.73 -9.97
C GLU A 282 16.87 20.93 -9.99
N ALA A 283 16.71 19.96 -9.08
CA ALA A 283 15.49 19.16 -8.98
C ALA A 283 14.27 20.03 -8.63
N PRO A 284 13.12 19.87 -9.31
CA PRO A 284 11.90 20.57 -8.95
C PRO A 284 11.44 20.12 -7.56
N VAL A 285 11.13 21.09 -6.70
CA VAL A 285 10.73 20.85 -5.31
C VAL A 285 9.25 21.16 -5.09
N SER A 286 8.59 20.35 -4.27
CA SER A 286 7.20 20.62 -3.85
C SER A 286 7.10 21.81 -2.89
N ILE A 287 8.18 22.09 -2.15
CA ILE A 287 8.31 23.23 -1.24
C ILE A 287 9.69 23.88 -1.41
N ASP A 288 9.72 25.20 -1.37
CA ASP A 288 10.94 26.01 -1.49
C ASP A 288 11.76 26.07 -0.19
N ARG A 289 11.20 25.58 0.92
CA ARG A 289 11.82 25.62 2.24
C ARG A 289 12.75 24.44 2.47
N SER A 290 13.96 24.73 2.96
CA SER A 290 14.89 23.73 3.46
C SER A 290 14.53 23.28 4.88
N PHE A 291 14.65 21.97 5.14
CA PHE A 291 14.48 21.36 6.46
C PHE A 291 15.42 20.15 6.56
N PRO A 292 15.83 19.73 7.77
CA PRO A 292 16.65 18.54 7.95
C PRO A 292 15.90 17.29 7.47
N TYR A 293 16.40 16.66 6.40
CA TYR A 293 15.84 15.42 5.85
C TYR A 293 16.98 14.49 5.44
N GLY A 294 16.90 13.22 5.85
CA GLY A 294 17.86 12.19 5.41
C GLY A 294 19.33 12.46 5.76
N SER A 295 19.63 13.12 6.89
CA SER A 295 21.02 13.39 7.28
C SER A 295 21.78 12.08 7.52
N THR A 296 22.70 11.75 6.63
CA THR A 296 23.68 10.69 6.88
C THR A 296 24.68 11.20 7.89
N ALA A 297 24.89 10.46 8.98
CA ALA A 297 26.02 10.74 9.86
C ALA A 297 27.31 10.70 9.03
N ALA A 298 28.21 11.68 9.22
CA ALA A 298 29.48 11.76 8.48
C ALA A 298 30.34 10.48 8.61
N SER A 299 30.07 9.69 9.66
CA SER A 299 30.59 8.34 9.86
C SER A 299 29.55 7.57 10.68
N SER A 300 29.03 6.48 10.13
CA SER A 300 28.33 5.46 10.91
C SER A 300 29.10 4.15 10.74
N SER A 301 29.52 3.55 11.85
CA SER A 301 30.00 2.17 11.86
C SER A 301 28.91 1.26 11.28
N GLY A 302 29.20 0.50 10.22
CA GLY A 302 28.26 -0.48 9.66
C GLY A 302 28.05 -0.43 8.14
N ASN A 303 28.53 0.60 7.44
CA ASN A 303 28.43 0.67 5.98
C ASN A 303 29.63 -0.04 5.34
N ALA A 304 29.49 -1.34 5.08
CA ALA A 304 30.48 -2.11 4.31
C ALA A 304 30.27 -1.89 2.82
N VAL A 305 31.36 -1.67 2.08
CA VAL A 305 31.33 -1.71 0.62
C VAL A 305 31.31 -3.19 0.21
N ILE A 306 30.22 -3.63 -0.43
CA ILE A 306 30.10 -4.94 -1.05
C ILE A 306 31.05 -5.02 -2.25
N ASP A 307 31.87 -6.07 -2.30
CA ASP A 307 32.81 -6.30 -3.40
C ASP A 307 32.06 -6.49 -4.72
N ASN A 308 32.52 -5.83 -5.79
CA ASN A 308 31.87 -5.92 -7.09
C ASN A 308 31.75 -7.37 -7.58
N GLY A 309 30.51 -7.85 -7.78
CA GLY A 309 30.20 -9.20 -8.26
C GLY A 309 30.15 -10.26 -7.16
N SER A 310 30.19 -9.86 -5.88
CA SER A 310 30.09 -10.76 -4.74
C SER A 310 28.65 -11.01 -4.29
N ALA A 311 27.73 -10.10 -4.58
CA ALA A 311 26.32 -10.32 -4.30
C ALA A 311 25.73 -11.29 -5.35
N PRO A 312 24.91 -12.28 -4.93
CA PRO A 312 24.17 -13.09 -5.89
C PRO A 312 23.34 -12.15 -6.77
N ALA A 313 23.38 -12.34 -8.09
CA ALA A 313 22.63 -11.51 -9.01
C ALA A 313 21.14 -11.54 -8.63
N PHE A 314 20.68 -10.49 -7.98
CA PHE A 314 19.26 -10.27 -7.79
C PHE A 314 18.70 -10.07 -9.20
N ARG A 315 18.04 -11.09 -9.73
CA ARG A 315 17.19 -10.96 -10.90
C ARG A 315 15.87 -10.44 -10.34
N PRO A 316 15.59 -9.13 -10.36
CA PRO A 316 14.24 -8.70 -10.10
C PRO A 316 13.34 -9.48 -11.07
N ALA A 317 12.22 -9.99 -10.57
CA ALA A 317 11.13 -10.37 -11.46
C ALA A 317 10.92 -9.18 -12.40
N ALA A 318 10.97 -9.44 -13.71
CA ALA A 318 11.00 -8.39 -14.73
C ALA A 318 9.91 -7.35 -14.42
N ALA A 319 10.31 -6.16 -13.98
CA ALA A 319 9.40 -5.04 -13.88
C ALA A 319 9.05 -4.65 -15.30
N SER A 320 7.91 -5.14 -15.78
CA SER A 320 7.32 -4.69 -17.03
C SER A 320 6.85 -3.25 -16.84
N GLY A 321 7.59 -2.30 -17.45
CA GLY A 321 7.07 -0.97 -17.78
C GLY A 321 7.59 0.19 -16.95
N HIS A 322 8.45 0.99 -17.59
CA HIS A 322 8.56 2.46 -17.48
C HIS A 322 8.14 3.11 -16.16
N ALA A 323 8.99 3.00 -15.13
CA ALA A 323 9.22 4.13 -14.23
C ALA A 323 10.56 4.76 -14.62
N SER A 324 10.70 6.08 -14.48
CA SER A 324 11.99 6.76 -14.62
C SER A 324 12.93 6.28 -13.51
N ASN A 325 13.64 5.20 -13.77
CA ASN A 325 14.71 4.71 -12.92
C ASN A 325 16.01 4.89 -13.69
N ALA A 326 16.92 5.73 -13.18
CA ALA A 326 18.31 5.66 -13.59
C ALA A 326 18.88 4.34 -13.06
N LEU A 327 19.12 3.38 -13.96
CA LEU A 327 19.77 2.12 -13.64
C LEU A 327 21.28 2.29 -13.85
N LEU A 328 22.04 2.30 -12.76
CA LEU A 328 23.49 2.21 -12.82
C LEU A 328 23.86 0.75 -12.55
N VAL A 329 24.71 0.15 -13.40
CA VAL A 329 25.23 -1.21 -13.20
C VAL A 329 26.73 -1.23 -13.45
N SER A 330 27.47 -2.15 -12.85
CA SER A 330 28.90 -2.29 -13.14
C SER A 330 29.12 -3.00 -14.49
N ALA A 331 30.28 -2.79 -15.10
CA ALA A 331 30.69 -3.46 -16.34
C ALA A 331 30.57 -4.99 -16.28
N SER A 332 30.89 -5.61 -15.13
CA SER A 332 30.78 -7.06 -14.91
C SER A 332 29.34 -7.57 -14.90
N ARG A 333 28.36 -6.67 -14.79
CA ARG A 333 26.92 -6.97 -14.77
C ARG A 333 26.16 -6.41 -15.96
N SER A 334 26.85 -5.75 -16.89
CA SER A 334 26.28 -5.22 -18.13
C SER A 334 26.53 -6.19 -19.29
N ALA A 335 25.52 -6.37 -20.14
CA ALA A 335 25.64 -7.19 -21.35
C ALA A 335 26.65 -6.61 -22.35
N THR A 336 26.91 -5.30 -22.29
CA THR A 336 27.86 -4.61 -23.18
C THR A 336 29.28 -4.54 -22.60
N GLY A 337 29.49 -4.97 -21.35
CA GLY A 337 30.77 -4.82 -20.67
C GLY A 337 31.11 -3.37 -20.27
N HIS A 338 30.13 -2.46 -20.35
CA HIS A 338 30.26 -1.06 -19.96
C HIS A 338 29.20 -0.71 -18.90
N PRO A 339 29.54 0.11 -17.87
CA PRO A 339 28.60 0.59 -16.88
C PRO A 339 27.42 1.34 -17.50
#